data_AF-A0A2V6EXH5-F1
#
_entry.id   AF-A0A2V6EXH5-F1
#
_cell.length_a   1.000
_cell.length_b   1.000
_cell.length_c   1.000
_cell.angle_alpha   90.00
_cell.angle_beta   90.00
_cell.angle_gamma   90.00
#
_symmetry.space_group_name_H-M   'P 1'
#
loop_
_entity.id
_entity.type
_entity.pdbx_description
1 polymer ?
#
loop_
_entity_poly.entity_id
_entity_poly.type
_entity_poly.pdbx_seq_one_letter_code
_entity_poly.pdbx_strand_id
1 'polypeptide(L)'
;MADMTELVPELLEAGVHFGHQTKRWNPKMRPYIFEQKNQIYIINLDETVKQLQRATQFLQEVTRRRGKILFVGCKKQAQQAVKEAALACGQFYVNQRWLGGTLTNLATIRKSIGRLKFIEQ
;
A
#
# COMPACT_ATOMS: atom_id res chain seq x y z
N MET A 1 -0.94 21.50 4.17
CA MET A 1 -0.66 20.51 3.11
C MET A 1 0.81 20.68 2.81
N ALA A 2 1.64 19.64 2.97
CA ALA A 2 3.05 19.75 2.60
C ALA A 2 3.13 20.26 1.15
N ASP A 3 4.00 21.23 0.90
CA ASP A 3 4.20 21.76 -0.44
C ASP A 3 4.66 20.60 -1.34
N MET A 4 3.99 20.38 -2.47
CA MET A 4 4.31 19.29 -3.41
C MET A 4 5.77 19.35 -3.88
N THR A 5 6.37 20.54 -3.82
CA THR A 5 7.76 20.81 -4.15
C THR A 5 8.74 20.14 -3.16
N GLU A 6 8.36 19.99 -1.89
CA GLU A 6 9.21 19.42 -0.83
C GLU A 6 9.14 17.89 -0.75
N LEU A 7 8.08 17.28 -1.31
CA LEU A 7 7.87 15.84 -1.24
C LEU A 7 8.87 15.03 -2.08
N VAL A 8 9.31 15.55 -3.25
CA VAL A 8 10.27 14.84 -4.10
C VAL A 8 11.62 14.64 -3.40
N PRO A 9 12.23 15.68 -2.78
CA PRO A 9 13.41 15.52 -1.92
C PRO A 9 13.25 14.46 -0.82
N GLU A 10 12.15 14.48 -0.07
CA GLU A 10 11.89 13.52 1.01
C GLU A 10 11.82 12.08 0.48
N LEU A 11 11.15 11.86 -0.65
CA LEU A 11 11.06 10.56 -1.31
C LEU A 11 12.42 10.07 -1.84
N LEU A 12 13.25 11.00 -2.32
CA LEU A 12 14.60 10.71 -2.77
C LEU A 12 15.49 10.26 -1.60
N GLU A 13 15.47 11.01 -0.49
CA GLU A 13 16.22 10.71 0.74
C GLU A 13 15.78 9.39 1.38
N ALA A 14 14.47 9.12 1.39
CA ALA A 14 13.91 7.86 1.87
C ALA A 14 14.23 6.65 0.95
N GLY A 15 14.80 6.88 -0.24
CA GLY A 15 15.21 5.82 -1.15
C GLY A 15 14.07 5.11 -1.87
N VAL A 16 12.88 5.73 -1.97
CA VAL A 16 11.70 5.05 -2.58
C VAL A 16 11.80 4.89 -4.11
N HIS A 17 12.73 5.62 -4.74
CA HIS A 17 12.97 5.60 -6.17
C HIS A 17 13.66 4.31 -6.65
N PHE A 18 14.21 3.51 -5.74
CA PHE A 18 14.87 2.25 -6.10
C PHE A 18 13.85 1.16 -6.44
N GLY A 19 13.87 0.71 -7.70
CA GLY A 19 13.12 -0.44 -8.17
C GLY A 19 13.86 -1.77 -7.98
N HIS A 20 13.45 -2.77 -8.77
CA HIS A 20 14.12 -4.08 -8.80
C HIS A 20 15.19 -4.13 -9.91
N GLN A 21 15.92 -5.24 -9.93
CA GLN A 21 16.83 -5.58 -11.03
C GLN A 21 16.08 -5.63 -12.37
N THR A 22 16.77 -5.29 -13.46
CA THR A 22 16.20 -5.21 -14.82
C THR A 22 15.64 -6.53 -15.33
N LYS A 23 16.12 -7.67 -14.81
CA LYS A 23 15.58 -9.00 -15.13
C LYS A 23 14.20 -9.26 -14.51
N ARG A 24 13.82 -8.53 -13.46
CA ARG A 24 12.59 -8.73 -12.68
C ARG A 24 11.66 -7.53 -12.84
N TRP A 25 11.37 -7.15 -14.08
CA TRP A 25 10.49 -6.02 -14.40
C TRP A 25 9.27 -6.46 -15.21
N ASN A 26 8.22 -5.66 -15.15
CA ASN A 26 7.03 -5.82 -15.97
C ASN A 26 7.05 -4.76 -17.09
N PRO A 27 6.94 -5.12 -18.38
CA PRO A 27 6.94 -4.16 -19.49
C PRO A 27 5.92 -3.02 -19.36
N LYS A 28 4.79 -3.26 -18.69
CA LYS A 28 3.76 -2.24 -18.43
C LYS A 28 4.25 -1.12 -17.50
N MET A 29 5.37 -1.32 -16.80
CA MET A 29 5.99 -0.31 -15.93
C MET A 29 6.83 0.70 -16.71
N ARG A 30 7.06 0.51 -18.02
CA ARG A 30 7.88 1.41 -18.85
C ARG A 30 7.55 2.89 -18.68
N PRO A 31 6.26 3.33 -18.61
CA PRO A 31 5.93 4.75 -18.43
C PRO A 31 6.31 5.34 -17.05
N TYR A 32 6.52 4.48 -16.05
CA TYR A 32 6.83 4.88 -14.66
C TYR A 32 8.33 4.76 -14.34
N ILE A 33 9.13 4.24 -15.26
CA ILE A 33 10.58 4.09 -15.11
C ILE A 33 11.24 5.35 -15.64
N PHE A 34 12.07 5.99 -14.80
CA PHE A 34 12.88 7.14 -15.18
C PHE A 34 14.10 6.68 -15.99
N GLU A 35 14.95 5.86 -15.41
CA GLU A 35 16.14 5.33 -16.07
C GLU A 35 16.57 3.97 -15.49
N GLN A 36 17.63 3.39 -16.05
CA GLN A 36 18.30 2.22 -15.51
C GLN A 36 19.72 2.59 -15.09
N LYS A 37 20.09 2.30 -13.84
CA LYS A 37 21.43 2.52 -13.31
C LYS A 37 21.91 1.27 -12.60
N ASN A 38 23.12 0.81 -12.92
CA ASN A 38 23.73 -0.40 -12.29
C ASN A 38 22.79 -1.62 -12.27
N GLN A 39 22.10 -1.88 -13.39
CA GLN A 39 21.12 -2.97 -13.55
C GLN A 39 19.86 -2.88 -12.66
N ILE A 40 19.62 -1.74 -12.01
CA ILE A 40 18.40 -1.45 -11.24
C ILE A 40 17.59 -0.40 -11.98
N TYR A 41 16.27 -0.59 -12.04
CA TYR A 41 15.37 0.45 -12.56
C TYR A 41 15.13 1.52 -11.49
N ILE A 42 15.24 2.78 -11.90
CA ILE A 42 14.89 3.94 -11.08
C ILE A 42 13.47 4.39 -11.45
N ILE A 43 12.62 4.52 -10.44
CA ILE A 43 11.22 4.91 -10.59
C ILE A 43 11.12 6.43 -10.68
N ASN A 44 10.26 6.93 -11.57
CA ASN A 44 10.02 8.35 -11.74
C ASN A 44 9.26 8.94 -10.52
N LEU A 45 9.93 9.80 -9.75
CA LEU A 45 9.35 10.45 -8.57
C LEU A 45 8.29 11.51 -8.93
N ASP A 46 8.45 12.23 -10.03
CA ASP A 46 7.45 13.21 -10.47
C ASP A 46 6.11 12.55 -10.77
N GLU A 47 6.15 11.39 -11.44
CA GLU A 47 4.96 10.59 -11.68
C GLU A 47 4.42 10.00 -10.38
N THR A 48 5.30 9.57 -9.46
CA THR A 48 4.90 9.07 -8.14
C THR A 48 4.11 10.11 -7.36
N VAL A 49 4.59 11.37 -7.31
CA VAL A 49 3.90 12.46 -6.60
C VAL A 49 2.53 12.75 -7.22
N LYS A 50 2.42 12.80 -8.55
CA LYS A 50 1.13 12.97 -9.24
C LYS A 50 0.14 11.86 -8.89
N GLN A 51 0.59 10.61 -8.86
CA GLN A 51 -0.26 9.46 -8.54
C GLN A 51 -0.63 9.42 -7.05
N LEU A 52 0.28 9.80 -6.15
CA LEU A 52 -0.01 9.95 -4.72
C LEU A 52 -1.10 11.00 -4.47
N GLN A 53 -1.05 12.13 -5.19
CA GLN A 53 -2.09 13.16 -5.09
C GLN A 53 -3.46 12.62 -5.53
N ARG A 54 -3.51 11.93 -6.68
CA ARG A 54 -4.75 11.31 -7.19
C ARG A 54 -5.30 10.26 -6.22
N ALA A 55 -4.44 9.40 -5.69
CA ALA A 55 -4.81 8.38 -4.70
C ALA A 55 -5.35 9.01 -3.41
N THR A 56 -4.71 10.07 -2.92
CA THR A 56 -5.14 10.81 -1.73
C THR A 56 -6.53 11.42 -1.94
N GLN A 57 -6.78 12.06 -3.08
CA GLN A 57 -8.10 12.61 -3.42
C GLN A 57 -9.18 11.51 -3.48
N PHE A 58 -8.86 10.37 -4.07
CA PHE A 58 -9.78 9.22 -4.10
C PHE A 58 -10.11 8.70 -2.70
N LEU A 59 -9.10 8.53 -1.84
CA LEU A 59 -9.30 8.07 -0.46
C LEU A 59 -10.10 9.07 0.38
N GLN A 60 -9.92 10.38 0.16
CA GLN A 60 -10.75 11.41 0.77
C GLN A 60 -12.22 11.26 0.35
N GLU A 61 -12.50 10.97 -0.91
CA GLU A 61 -13.88 10.75 -1.38
C GLU A 61 -14.50 9.50 -0.76
N VAL A 62 -13.74 8.41 -0.66
CA VAL A 62 -14.20 7.17 0.00
C VAL A 62 -14.56 7.43 1.46
N THR A 63 -13.69 8.12 2.20
CA THR A 63 -13.92 8.42 3.62
C THR A 63 -15.07 9.41 3.83
N ARG A 64 -15.24 10.40 2.93
CA ARG A 64 -16.39 11.32 2.94
C ARG A 64 -17.73 10.58 2.85
N ARG A 65 -17.77 9.48 2.09
CA ARG A 65 -18.94 8.59 1.99
C ARG A 65 -19.04 7.55 3.10
N ARG A 66 -18.24 7.69 4.18
CA ARG A 66 -18.11 6.73 5.29
C ARG A 66 -17.67 5.33 4.84
N GLY A 67 -17.01 5.25 3.68
CA GLY A 67 -16.39 4.03 3.20
C GLY A 67 -15.29 3.54 4.14
N LYS A 68 -15.05 2.22 4.11
CA LYS A 68 -14.01 1.57 4.92
C LYS A 68 -12.82 1.25 4.02
N ILE A 69 -11.63 1.51 4.53
CA ILE A 69 -10.35 1.24 3.86
C ILE A 69 -9.71 0.04 4.54
N LEU A 70 -9.21 -0.89 3.72
CA LEU A 70 -8.48 -2.05 4.19
C LEU A 70 -7.01 -1.92 3.78
N PHE A 71 -6.14 -1.78 4.77
CA PHE A 71 -4.69 -1.75 4.59
C PHE A 71 -4.15 -3.18 4.51
N VAL A 72 -3.30 -3.49 3.53
CA VAL A 72 -2.77 -4.86 3.34
C VAL A 72 -1.26 -4.81 3.16
N GLY A 73 -0.53 -5.55 4.00
CA GLY A 73 0.93 -5.64 3.92
C GLY A 73 1.49 -6.83 4.68
N CYS A 74 1.73 -7.91 3.96
CA CYS A 74 2.13 -9.21 4.54
C CYS A 74 3.65 -9.40 4.62
N LYS A 75 4.44 -8.52 3.99
CA LYS A 75 5.91 -8.61 3.99
C LYS A 75 6.45 -8.17 5.35
N LYS A 76 7.48 -8.84 5.87
CA LYS A 76 8.12 -8.53 7.18
C LYS A 76 8.40 -7.03 7.35
N GLN A 77 8.93 -6.38 6.32
CA GLN A 77 9.26 -4.95 6.33
C GLN A 77 8.03 -4.03 6.37
N ALA A 78 6.87 -4.51 5.94
CA ALA A 78 5.62 -3.73 5.86
C ALA A 78 4.66 -4.00 7.02
N GLN A 79 4.81 -5.12 7.76
CA GLN A 79 3.78 -5.56 8.71
C GLN A 79 3.51 -4.53 9.81
N GLN A 80 4.57 -3.92 10.34
CA GLN A 80 4.46 -2.94 11.41
C GLN A 80 3.89 -1.61 10.90
N ALA A 81 4.49 -1.06 9.84
CA ALA A 81 4.05 0.21 9.25
C ALA A 81 2.58 0.19 8.81
N VAL A 82 2.11 -0.92 8.22
CA VAL A 82 0.71 -1.09 7.79
C VAL A 82 -0.25 -1.13 8.98
N LYS A 83 0.14 -1.81 10.07
CA LYS A 83 -0.67 -1.87 11.29
C LYS A 83 -0.77 -0.50 11.94
N GLU A 84 0.37 0.18 12.11
CA GLU A 84 0.43 1.50 12.75
C GLU A 84 -0.38 2.54 11.98
N ALA A 85 -0.22 2.60 10.65
CA ALA A 85 -0.96 3.54 9.81
C ALA A 85 -2.48 3.30 9.85
N ALA A 86 -2.91 2.03 9.82
CA ALA A 86 -4.32 1.70 9.87
C ALA A 86 -4.95 2.04 11.23
N LEU A 87 -4.25 1.75 12.33
CA LEU A 87 -4.69 2.09 13.69
C LEU A 87 -4.76 3.61 13.89
N ALA A 88 -3.75 4.36 13.43
CA ALA A 88 -3.74 5.82 13.50
C ALA A 88 -4.94 6.45 12.78
N CYS A 89 -5.39 5.84 11.69
CA CYS A 89 -6.54 6.31 10.90
C CYS A 89 -7.88 5.66 11.30
N GLY A 90 -7.92 4.77 12.30
CA GLY A 90 -9.13 4.04 12.68
C GLY A 90 -9.70 3.12 11.57
N GLN A 91 -8.84 2.58 10.71
CA GLN A 91 -9.20 1.73 9.57
C GLN A 91 -8.77 0.27 9.80
N PHE A 92 -9.23 -0.63 8.92
CA PHE A 92 -8.95 -2.06 9.04
C PHE A 92 -7.62 -2.44 8.38
N TYR A 93 -6.97 -3.51 8.85
CA TYR A 93 -5.72 -3.98 8.27
C TYR A 93 -5.59 -5.51 8.23
N VAL A 94 -4.74 -6.00 7.31
CA VAL A 94 -4.19 -7.36 7.27
C VAL A 94 -2.68 -7.25 7.10
N ASN A 95 -1.94 -7.54 8.18
CA ASN A 95 -0.48 -7.45 8.17
C ASN A 95 0.23 -8.82 8.29
N GLN A 96 -0.52 -9.90 8.50
CA GLN A 96 -0.01 -11.26 8.55
C GLN A 96 -0.23 -11.95 7.19
N ARG A 97 -0.84 -13.14 7.16
CA ARG A 97 -1.15 -13.85 5.92
C ARG A 97 -2.50 -13.40 5.36
N TRP A 98 -2.53 -13.05 4.08
CA TRP A 98 -3.78 -12.88 3.35
C TRP A 98 -4.38 -14.25 3.01
N LEU A 99 -5.56 -14.56 3.54
CA LEU A 99 -6.25 -15.80 3.26
C LEU A 99 -7.00 -15.70 1.92
N GLY A 100 -6.83 -16.69 1.05
CA GLY A 100 -7.61 -16.79 -0.18
C GLY A 100 -9.11 -16.79 0.17
N GLY A 101 -9.90 -15.99 -0.54
CA GLY A 101 -11.33 -15.85 -0.26
C GLY A 101 -11.69 -14.81 0.80
N THR A 102 -10.74 -14.04 1.36
CA THR A 102 -11.03 -12.99 2.37
C THR A 102 -12.14 -12.02 1.93
N LEU A 103 -12.12 -11.60 0.66
CA LEU A 103 -13.15 -10.71 0.10
C LEU A 103 -14.25 -11.46 -0.66
N THR A 104 -13.91 -12.54 -1.36
CA THR A 104 -14.84 -13.23 -2.27
C THR A 104 -15.67 -14.32 -1.60
N ASN A 105 -15.19 -14.91 -0.50
CA ASN A 105 -15.89 -15.95 0.27
C ASN A 105 -16.10 -15.51 1.72
N LEU A 106 -16.83 -14.41 1.89
CA LEU A 106 -17.06 -13.82 3.21
C LEU A 106 -17.86 -14.74 4.14
N ALA A 107 -18.74 -15.59 3.60
CA ALA A 107 -19.54 -16.52 4.38
C ALA A 107 -18.66 -17.50 5.18
N THR A 108 -17.62 -18.08 4.55
CA THR A 108 -16.68 -18.97 5.23
C THR A 108 -15.80 -18.20 6.22
N ILE A 109 -15.29 -17.02 5.84
CA ILE A 109 -14.44 -16.20 6.71
C ILE A 109 -15.20 -15.79 7.98
N ARG A 110 -16.48 -15.45 7.88
CA ARG A 110 -17.33 -15.13 9.04
C ARG A 110 -17.46 -16.30 10.01
N LYS A 111 -17.49 -17.55 9.52
CA LYS A 111 -17.50 -18.74 10.39
C LYS A 111 -16.20 -18.85 11.20
N SER A 112 -15.05 -18.60 10.58
CA SER A 112 -13.76 -18.57 11.28
C SER A 112 -13.69 -17.49 12.34
N ILE A 113 -14.22 -16.29 12.06
CA ILE A 113 -14.32 -15.20 13.04
C ILE A 113 -15.26 -15.58 14.20
N GLY A 114 -16.40 -16.21 13.90
CA GLY A 114 -17.32 -16.70 14.94
C GLY A 114 -16.66 -17.74 15.84
N ARG A 115 -15.87 -18.66 15.26
CA ARG A 115 -15.08 -19.62 16.02
C ARG A 115 -14.02 -18.95 16.90
N LEU A 116 -13.34 -17.90 16.40
CA LEU A 116 -12.38 -17.14 17.21
C LEU A 116 -13.06 -16.53 18.43
N LYS A 117 -14.19 -15.84 18.24
CA LYS A 117 -14.95 -15.24 19.34
C LYS A 117 -15.42 -16.25 20.38
N PHE A 118 -15.77 -17.47 19.96
CA PHE A 118 -16.12 -18.56 20.86
C PHE A 118 -14.93 -19.08 21.67
N ILE A 119 -13.71 -19.04 21.12
CA ILE A 119 -12.48 -19.48 21.81
C ILE A 119 -11.95 -18.39 22.76
N GLU A 120 -12.17 -17.12 22.44
CA GLU A 120 -11.78 -15.97 23.29
C GLU A 120 -12.74 -15.74 24.48
N GLN A 121 -13.93 -16.35 24.46
CA GLN A 121 -14.87 -16.41 25.58
C GLN A 121 -14.49 -17.49 26.58
#